data_AF-A0A5R8ZI05-F1
#
_entry.id   AF-A0A5R8ZI05-F1
#
_cell.length_a   1.000
_cell.length_b   1.000
_cell.length_c   1.000
_cell.angle_alpha   90.00
_cell.angle_beta   90.00
_cell.angle_gamma   90.00
#
_symmetry.space_group_name_H-M   'P 1'
#
loop_
_entity.id
_entity.type
_entity.pdbx_description
1 polymer ?
#
loop_
_entity_poly.entity_id
_entity_poly.type
_entity_poly.pdbx_seq_one_letter_code
_entity_poly.pdbx_strand_id
1 'polypeptide(L)'
;MPRPPLVLALLFNLPSAHAGPTITDALDPQQTTDRINRNYTHVVDACAEPDTGAPRGHYYCSGVTLRMVDDGTFNPWDYSPTAQKIGASSYSWIRKDLSTSKLVRPAGFILRTPMDARALDRPVMETGALCIFSFDGCTSPKRGWYGCGMYPSGDTAACSAQDAAPGVRDDSRVPASPPAQSATLPANRNSALAFGSCDTEQVDSADAWRKRFAGGVQKGQCSWNAEQPTDWQAMVQTHQNPGSQREAWITPDQFNEFLIRTASDTADGSANMKYIDAFIYNPNTTFVASTIGDTKPATPTNGLPVAQSFQRKLFAQGYAVPVLRLDFNQPPQYRFSYLAEDQVVSVGVNGAIELRYIQAANWALRLDPGSGRQEWTLVVVPSTLGKQKQASDQQAIYDELFRLRGNDPQWRDHESSIGSMRQQLACLIGNYPAKTVWNIEPFRPKVSDAEATKAGCNPYTPASSALIASSSWSQFTDTATGDRRWGLRVIPSSAGRSASNEALYQELFRLRGNDLEWQEGGEGSMRVQLACLQNNYRTKADWNLEPYRRVVSDAQAKALGCNP
;
A
#
# COMPACT_ATOMS: atom_id res chain seq x y z
N MET A 1 -53.61 -44.11 -1.22
CA MET A 1 -52.71 -43.48 -0.23
C MET A 1 -51.99 -42.33 -0.93
N PRO A 2 -52.18 -41.07 -0.50
CA PRO A 2 -51.63 -39.92 -1.21
C PRO A 2 -50.17 -39.65 -0.79
N ARG A 3 -49.34 -39.27 -1.77
CA ARG A 3 -47.94 -38.86 -1.60
C ARG A 3 -47.85 -37.52 -0.85
N PRO A 4 -46.83 -37.31 0.02
CA PRO A 4 -46.58 -35.98 0.58
C PRO A 4 -45.84 -35.09 -0.45
N PRO A 5 -45.95 -33.76 -0.33
CA PRO A 5 -45.31 -32.83 -1.25
C PRO A 5 -43.82 -32.67 -0.93
N LEU A 6 -43.02 -32.56 -1.99
CA LEU A 6 -41.59 -32.24 -1.94
C LEU A 6 -41.43 -30.76 -1.57
N VAL A 7 -40.97 -30.47 -0.35
CA VAL A 7 -40.61 -29.10 0.08
C VAL A 7 -39.19 -28.82 -0.43
N LEU A 8 -39.08 -28.03 -1.49
CA LEU A 8 -37.81 -27.54 -2.01
C LEU A 8 -37.35 -26.35 -1.14
N ALA A 9 -36.49 -26.61 -0.17
CA ALA A 9 -35.84 -25.56 0.61
C ALA A 9 -34.79 -24.86 -0.27
N LEU A 10 -35.11 -23.65 -0.76
CA LEU A 10 -34.10 -22.73 -1.31
C LEU A 10 -33.18 -22.28 -0.17
N LEU A 11 -32.02 -22.90 -0.06
CA LEU A 11 -30.89 -22.37 0.71
C LEU A 11 -30.36 -21.14 -0.03
N PHE A 12 -30.73 -19.95 0.42
CA PHE A 12 -30.03 -18.72 0.06
C PHE A 12 -28.62 -18.79 0.64
N ASN A 13 -27.63 -19.12 -0.19
CA ASN A 13 -26.23 -18.84 0.10
C ASN A 13 -26.06 -17.31 0.10
N LEU A 14 -26.20 -16.71 1.28
CA LEU A 14 -25.72 -15.36 1.52
C LEU A 14 -24.19 -15.37 1.25
N PRO A 15 -23.65 -14.45 0.44
CA PRO A 15 -22.21 -14.31 0.32
C PRO A 15 -21.69 -13.97 1.72
N SER A 16 -20.81 -14.82 2.24
CA SER A 16 -20.06 -14.53 3.46
C SER A 16 -19.42 -13.15 3.29
N ALA A 17 -19.90 -12.18 4.07
CA ALA A 17 -19.19 -10.94 4.27
C ALA A 17 -17.78 -11.33 4.70
N HIS A 18 -16.78 -11.10 3.84
CA HIS A 18 -15.40 -11.31 4.22
C HIS A 18 -15.11 -10.27 5.28
N ALA A 19 -15.21 -10.68 6.55
CA ALA A 19 -14.71 -9.90 7.66
C ALA A 19 -13.25 -9.59 7.34
N GLY A 20 -12.91 -8.30 7.30
CA GLY A 20 -11.51 -7.88 7.18
C GLY A 20 -10.67 -8.55 8.27
N PRO A 21 -9.35 -8.68 8.06
CA PRO A 21 -8.48 -9.34 9.04
C PRO A 21 -8.69 -8.70 10.41
N THR A 22 -8.96 -9.53 11.42
CA THR A 22 -8.98 -9.06 12.81
C THR A 22 -7.55 -8.68 13.16
N ILE A 23 -7.34 -7.42 13.53
CA ILE A 23 -6.02 -6.94 13.95
C ILE A 23 -5.74 -7.54 15.33
N THR A 24 -4.99 -8.63 15.36
CA THR A 24 -4.74 -9.43 16.57
C THR A 24 -3.60 -8.88 17.43
N ASP A 25 -2.80 -7.95 16.89
CA ASP A 25 -1.49 -7.63 17.47
C ASP A 25 -0.97 -6.25 17.05
N ALA A 26 -1.46 -5.18 17.70
CA ALA A 26 -0.93 -3.83 17.51
C ALA A 26 -0.25 -3.36 18.81
N LEU A 27 1.06 -3.11 18.75
CA LEU A 27 1.81 -2.47 19.83
C LEU A 27 1.71 -0.94 19.72
N ASP A 28 1.85 -0.25 20.85
CA ASP A 28 1.94 1.22 20.84
C ASP A 28 3.18 1.67 20.04
N PRO A 29 3.02 2.57 19.05
CA PRO A 29 4.12 3.03 18.21
C PRO A 29 5.24 3.75 18.96
N GLN A 30 4.89 4.54 19.99
CA GLN A 30 5.87 5.30 20.76
C GLN A 30 6.67 4.35 21.65
N GLN A 31 6.02 3.44 22.37
CA GLN A 31 6.69 2.41 23.16
C GLN A 31 7.56 1.49 22.29
N THR A 32 7.13 1.23 21.05
CA THR A 32 7.94 0.51 20.05
C THR A 32 9.20 1.28 19.68
N THR A 33 9.07 2.58 19.43
CA THR A 33 10.22 3.46 19.15
C THR A 33 11.19 3.50 20.32
N ASP A 34 10.68 3.67 21.55
CA ASP A 34 11.48 3.78 22.76
C ASP A 34 12.26 2.48 23.03
N ARG A 35 11.61 1.32 22.84
CA ARG A 35 12.24 0.00 22.95
C ARG A 35 13.37 -0.19 21.94
N ILE A 36 13.14 0.17 20.68
CA ILE A 36 14.14 0.07 19.62
C ILE A 36 15.33 1.01 19.90
N ASN A 37 15.07 2.27 20.30
CA ASN A 37 16.12 3.21 20.70
C ASN A 37 16.88 2.72 21.93
N ARG A 38 16.21 2.11 22.91
CA ARG A 38 16.87 1.47 24.07
C ARG A 38 17.80 0.35 23.60
N ASN A 39 17.36 -0.53 22.71
CA ASN A 39 18.22 -1.61 22.20
C ASN A 39 19.43 -1.06 21.43
N TYR A 40 19.24 0.00 20.64
CA TYR A 40 20.34 0.67 19.94
C TYR A 40 21.33 1.34 20.91
N THR A 41 20.85 2.03 21.94
CA THR A 41 21.67 2.88 22.83
C THR A 41 22.25 2.16 24.04
N HIS A 42 21.60 1.11 24.55
CA HIS A 42 22.06 0.38 25.73
C HIS A 42 22.95 -0.78 25.27
N VAL A 43 24.25 -0.59 25.44
CA VAL A 43 25.26 -1.61 25.13
C VAL A 43 25.26 -2.64 26.26
N VAL A 44 24.77 -3.82 25.95
CA VAL A 44 24.76 -4.99 26.83
C VAL A 44 25.44 -6.13 26.09
N ASP A 45 26.54 -6.61 26.62
CA ASP A 45 27.35 -7.67 25.98
C ASP A 45 27.11 -9.06 26.61
N ALA A 46 26.54 -9.08 27.81
CA ALA A 46 26.19 -10.31 28.55
C ALA A 46 24.71 -10.66 28.35
N CYS A 47 24.32 -11.01 27.12
CA CYS A 47 22.98 -11.54 26.88
C CYS A 47 22.91 -13.02 27.32
N ALA A 48 21.78 -13.40 27.92
CA ALA A 48 21.56 -14.77 28.37
C ALA A 48 20.08 -15.15 28.28
N GLU A 49 19.82 -16.45 28.19
CA GLU A 49 18.47 -16.99 28.32
C GLU A 49 17.94 -16.75 29.74
N PRO A 50 16.72 -16.21 29.90
CA PRO A 50 16.22 -15.80 31.21
C PRO A 50 15.95 -16.97 32.16
N ASP A 51 15.72 -18.17 31.63
CA ASP A 51 15.37 -19.37 32.41
C ASP A 51 16.58 -20.25 32.74
N THR A 52 17.54 -20.39 31.81
CA THR A 52 18.72 -21.24 31.99
C THR A 52 19.97 -20.45 32.39
N GLY A 53 19.99 -19.14 32.15
CA GLY A 53 21.20 -18.32 32.25
C GLY A 53 22.24 -18.62 31.15
N ALA A 54 21.91 -19.45 30.16
CA ALA A 54 22.82 -19.80 29.09
C ALA A 54 23.22 -18.56 28.27
N PRO A 55 24.53 -18.31 28.02
CA PRO A 55 24.97 -17.17 27.23
C PRO A 55 24.40 -17.18 25.81
N ARG A 56 24.06 -15.99 25.30
CA ARG A 56 23.56 -15.75 23.95
C ARG A 56 24.35 -14.63 23.27
N GLY A 57 24.30 -14.58 21.94
CA GLY A 57 24.83 -13.45 21.17
C GLY A 57 24.19 -12.11 21.52
N HIS A 58 24.87 -11.00 21.21
CA HIS A 58 24.40 -9.65 21.58
C HIS A 58 23.00 -9.35 21.01
N TYR A 59 22.70 -9.82 19.79
CA TYR A 59 21.38 -9.68 19.14
C TYR A 59 20.20 -10.14 20.00
N TYR A 60 20.43 -11.03 20.98
CA TYR A 60 19.38 -11.59 21.83
C TYR A 60 18.73 -10.54 22.74
N CYS A 61 19.50 -9.55 23.19
CA CYS A 61 19.07 -8.55 24.17
C CYS A 61 19.52 -7.11 23.88
N SER A 62 20.41 -6.89 22.91
CA SER A 62 21.03 -5.59 22.61
C SER A 62 21.25 -5.39 21.10
N GLY A 63 21.23 -4.14 20.67
CA GLY A 63 21.27 -3.75 19.26
C GLY A 63 19.99 -4.04 18.49
N VAL A 64 19.97 -3.63 17.23
CA VAL A 64 18.80 -3.68 16.35
C VAL A 64 19.15 -4.51 15.12
N THR A 65 18.46 -5.64 14.96
CA THR A 65 18.55 -6.47 13.75
C THR A 65 17.56 -5.97 12.71
N LEU A 66 18.06 -5.58 11.55
CA LEU A 66 17.27 -5.00 10.46
C LEU A 66 17.62 -5.61 9.11
N ARG A 67 16.64 -5.69 8.21
CA ARG A 67 16.84 -6.11 6.81
C ARG A 67 16.30 -5.04 5.90
N MET A 68 17.19 -4.53 5.04
CA MET A 68 16.88 -3.47 4.09
C MET A 68 16.65 -4.08 2.72
N VAL A 69 15.51 -3.77 2.11
CA VAL A 69 14.97 -4.43 0.91
C VAL A 69 14.25 -3.44 0.01
N ASP A 70 14.16 -3.79 -1.28
CA ASP A 70 13.39 -3.02 -2.26
C ASP A 70 11.89 -3.31 -2.15
N ASP A 71 11.07 -2.42 -2.71
CA ASP A 71 9.65 -2.69 -2.97
C ASP A 71 9.44 -3.33 -4.35
N GLY A 72 8.34 -4.05 -4.50
CA GLY A 72 7.98 -4.70 -5.76
C GLY A 72 6.75 -5.59 -5.66
N THR A 73 6.63 -6.54 -6.57
CA THR A 73 5.56 -7.55 -6.63
C THR A 73 5.75 -8.69 -5.62
N PHE A 74 6.61 -8.50 -4.63
CA PHE A 74 6.92 -9.41 -3.54
C PHE A 74 6.71 -8.70 -2.20
N ASN A 75 6.59 -9.45 -1.12
CA ASN A 75 6.53 -8.87 0.23
C ASN A 75 7.93 -8.67 0.81
N PRO A 76 8.14 -7.68 1.68
CA PRO A 76 9.46 -7.42 2.25
C PRO A 76 10.05 -8.58 3.05
N TRP A 77 9.20 -9.47 3.59
CA TRP A 77 9.65 -10.67 4.32
C TRP A 77 9.95 -11.88 3.41
N ASP A 78 9.63 -11.80 2.12
CA ASP A 78 9.86 -12.90 1.18
C ASP A 78 11.37 -13.21 1.08
N TYR A 79 11.68 -14.49 0.86
CA TYR A 79 13.05 -14.92 0.59
C TYR A 79 13.38 -14.72 -0.88
N SER A 80 14.52 -14.08 -1.16
CA SER A 80 15.01 -13.97 -2.54
C SER A 80 15.40 -15.36 -3.08
N PRO A 81 15.42 -15.56 -4.41
CA PRO A 81 15.91 -16.82 -4.99
C PRO A 81 17.32 -17.20 -4.49
N THR A 82 18.18 -16.21 -4.26
CA THR A 82 19.50 -16.42 -3.67
C THR A 82 19.41 -16.87 -2.21
N ALA A 83 18.57 -16.21 -1.40
CA ALA A 83 18.38 -16.59 0.01
C ALA A 83 17.81 -18.01 0.16
N GLN A 84 16.89 -18.42 -0.73
CA GLN A 84 16.36 -19.79 -0.78
C GLN A 84 17.46 -20.82 -1.08
N LYS A 85 18.37 -20.52 -2.04
CA LYS A 85 19.51 -21.41 -2.36
C LYS A 85 20.51 -21.51 -1.22
N ILE A 86 20.78 -20.40 -0.54
CA ILE A 86 21.71 -20.37 0.61
C ILE A 86 21.07 -21.07 1.81
N GLY A 87 19.75 -20.91 1.99
CA GLY A 87 19.00 -21.31 3.18
C GLY A 87 19.09 -20.29 4.32
N ALA A 88 19.53 -19.06 4.02
CA ALA A 88 19.62 -17.95 4.96
C ALA A 88 19.37 -16.61 4.25
N SER A 89 18.90 -15.64 5.02
CA SER A 89 18.73 -14.24 4.61
C SER A 89 19.70 -13.35 5.36
N SER A 90 20.24 -12.37 4.64
CA SER A 90 21.15 -11.37 5.20
C SER A 90 20.37 -10.25 5.88
N TYR A 91 20.84 -9.89 7.06
CA TYR A 91 20.42 -8.76 7.87
C TYR A 91 21.65 -7.90 8.17
N SER A 92 21.44 -6.72 8.72
CA SER A 92 22.46 -5.98 9.46
C SER A 92 22.06 -5.94 10.92
N TRP A 93 23.04 -5.82 11.80
CA TRP A 93 22.84 -5.56 13.22
C TRP A 93 23.53 -4.25 13.58
N ILE A 94 22.80 -3.29 14.16
CA ILE A 94 23.35 -1.99 14.52
C ILE A 94 23.18 -1.70 16.01
N ARG A 95 24.16 -1.02 16.59
CA ARG A 95 24.17 -0.58 17.99
C ARG A 95 24.96 0.73 18.08
N LYS A 96 24.83 1.50 19.16
CA LYS A 96 25.46 2.83 19.28
C LYS A 96 26.99 2.81 19.21
N ASP A 97 27.59 1.69 19.55
CA ASP A 97 29.03 1.41 19.48
C ASP A 97 29.40 0.83 18.11
N LEU A 98 28.50 0.90 17.12
CA LEU A 98 28.80 0.71 15.72
C LEU A 98 28.65 2.03 14.94
N SER A 99 29.72 2.46 14.27
CA SER A 99 29.81 3.61 13.35
C SER A 99 29.06 3.42 12.02
N THR A 100 28.29 2.33 11.86
CA THR A 100 27.48 2.11 10.67
C THR A 100 26.56 3.30 10.42
N SER A 101 26.68 3.92 9.25
CA SER A 101 25.81 4.99 8.78
C SER A 101 25.31 4.77 7.35
N LYS A 102 25.73 3.66 6.73
CA LYS A 102 25.33 3.23 5.40
C LYS A 102 24.72 1.85 5.47
N LEU A 103 23.59 1.67 4.80
CA LEU A 103 22.90 0.39 4.66
C LEU A 103 22.68 0.08 3.17
N VAL A 104 22.38 -1.19 2.87
CA VAL A 104 22.30 -1.70 1.48
C VAL A 104 21.12 -1.15 0.66
N ARG A 105 20.07 -0.65 1.34
CA ARG A 105 18.85 -0.03 0.78
C ARG A 105 18.36 1.10 1.70
N PRO A 106 17.49 2.02 1.21
CA PRO A 106 16.99 3.15 2.01
C PRO A 106 15.79 2.80 2.91
N ALA A 107 15.18 1.61 2.76
CA ALA A 107 14.07 1.14 3.58
C ALA A 107 14.14 -0.36 3.87
N GLY A 108 13.41 -0.79 4.89
CA GLY A 108 13.47 -2.16 5.39
C GLY A 108 12.56 -2.41 6.58
N PHE A 109 12.87 -3.44 7.34
CA PHE A 109 12.14 -3.82 8.55
C PHE A 109 13.08 -4.25 9.67
N ILE A 110 12.61 -4.13 10.91
CA ILE A 110 13.28 -4.55 12.13
C ILE A 110 12.67 -5.86 12.62
N LEU A 111 13.53 -6.79 13.03
CA LEU A 111 13.12 -7.94 13.82
C LEU A 111 13.18 -7.59 15.31
N ARG A 112 12.13 -7.98 16.05
CA ARG A 112 12.08 -7.81 17.51
C ARG A 112 13.15 -8.66 18.16
N THR A 113 13.84 -8.12 19.16
CA THR A 113 14.81 -8.92 19.93
C THR A 113 14.07 -10.04 20.69
N PRO A 114 14.68 -11.22 20.88
CA PRO A 114 14.09 -12.29 21.68
C PRO A 114 13.67 -11.85 23.09
N MET A 115 14.49 -11.05 23.78
CA MET A 115 14.16 -10.55 25.12
C MET A 115 12.94 -9.62 25.11
N ASP A 116 12.79 -8.78 24.10
CA ASP A 116 11.62 -7.93 23.94
C ASP A 116 10.36 -8.72 23.59
N ALA A 117 10.50 -9.72 22.72
CA ALA A 117 9.40 -10.61 22.40
C ALA A 117 8.84 -11.28 23.66
N ARG A 118 9.72 -11.75 24.56
CA ARG A 118 9.30 -12.28 25.87
C ARG A 118 8.61 -11.24 26.73
N ALA A 119 9.20 -10.05 26.86
CA ALA A 119 8.65 -8.99 27.71
C ALA A 119 7.26 -8.52 27.26
N LEU A 120 6.97 -8.65 25.97
CA LEU A 120 5.70 -8.26 25.34
C LEU A 120 4.71 -9.43 25.18
N ASP A 121 5.05 -10.63 25.67
CA ASP A 121 4.29 -11.87 25.45
C ASP A 121 3.99 -12.15 23.96
N ARG A 122 5.02 -12.02 23.12
CA ARG A 122 4.96 -12.21 21.66
C ARG A 122 5.80 -13.41 21.22
N PRO A 123 5.53 -13.96 20.01
CA PRO A 123 6.34 -15.03 19.46
C PRO A 123 7.84 -14.69 19.50
N VAL A 124 8.61 -15.57 20.15
CA VAL A 124 10.05 -15.41 20.35
C VAL A 124 10.80 -16.15 19.24
N MET A 125 11.70 -15.46 18.54
CA MET A 125 12.61 -16.09 17.59
C MET A 125 13.81 -16.69 18.34
N GLU A 126 13.61 -17.89 18.92
CA GLU A 126 14.60 -18.56 19.78
C GLU A 126 15.83 -19.09 19.03
N THR A 127 15.64 -19.44 17.76
CA THR A 127 16.63 -20.12 16.92
C THR A 127 16.69 -19.49 15.54
N GLY A 128 17.79 -19.74 14.81
CA GLY A 128 17.95 -19.37 13.42
C GLY A 128 19.02 -18.33 13.17
N ALA A 129 19.59 -17.69 14.21
CA ALA A 129 20.79 -16.88 14.06
C ALA A 129 21.99 -17.79 13.75
N LEU A 130 22.74 -17.50 12.68
CA LEU A 130 23.81 -18.38 12.20
C LEU A 130 25.18 -17.80 12.52
N CYS A 131 25.49 -16.66 11.90
CA CYS A 131 26.79 -16.00 11.99
C CYS A 131 26.67 -14.51 11.72
N ILE A 132 27.70 -13.74 12.07
CA ILE A 132 27.82 -12.32 11.72
C ILE A 132 29.20 -12.04 11.11
N PHE A 133 29.25 -11.29 10.03
CA PHE A 133 30.49 -10.77 9.46
C PHE A 133 30.76 -9.36 9.97
N SER A 134 32.03 -8.96 10.12
CA SER A 134 32.36 -7.58 10.50
C SER A 134 31.87 -6.59 9.45
N PHE A 135 32.01 -6.92 8.17
CA PHE A 135 31.57 -6.11 7.03
C PHE A 135 30.74 -6.95 6.06
N ASP A 136 30.23 -6.38 4.97
CA ASP A 136 29.56 -7.12 3.89
C ASP A 136 30.34 -8.40 3.54
N GLY A 137 29.72 -9.56 3.76
CA GLY A 137 30.32 -10.88 3.56
C GLY A 137 30.16 -11.39 2.13
N CYS A 138 29.51 -10.65 1.22
CA CYS A 138 29.23 -11.13 -0.13
C CYS A 138 28.56 -12.52 -0.07
N THR A 139 27.51 -12.67 0.75
CA THR A 139 26.98 -14.01 1.04
C THR A 139 26.32 -14.64 -0.20
N SER A 140 26.79 -15.82 -0.58
CA SER A 140 26.36 -16.56 -1.78
C SER A 140 26.36 -18.07 -1.54
N PRO A 141 25.74 -18.88 -2.42
CA PRO A 141 25.80 -20.35 -2.33
C PRO A 141 27.22 -20.93 -2.40
N LYS A 142 28.23 -20.14 -2.82
CA LYS A 142 29.64 -20.56 -2.80
C LYS A 142 30.21 -20.63 -1.39
N ARG A 143 29.66 -19.87 -0.43
CA ARG A 143 30.00 -19.98 0.98
C ARG A 143 29.23 -21.17 1.55
N GLY A 144 29.96 -22.13 2.13
CA GLY A 144 29.35 -23.26 2.83
C GLY A 144 28.51 -22.82 4.04
N TRP A 145 27.85 -23.77 4.69
CA TRP A 145 27.07 -23.58 5.93
C TRP A 145 26.15 -22.34 5.91
N TYR A 146 25.11 -22.36 5.07
CA TYR A 146 24.12 -21.28 4.99
C TYR A 146 24.72 -19.89 4.74
N GLY A 147 25.85 -19.82 4.02
CA GLY A 147 26.51 -18.57 3.72
C GLY A 147 27.55 -18.11 4.76
N CYS A 148 27.70 -18.83 5.87
CA CYS A 148 28.63 -18.48 6.94
C CYS A 148 30.05 -19.01 6.74
N GLY A 149 30.25 -19.94 5.81
CA GLY A 149 31.56 -20.52 5.50
C GLY A 149 32.52 -19.55 4.78
N MET A 150 33.77 -19.98 4.64
CA MET A 150 34.76 -19.32 3.80
C MET A 150 34.38 -19.42 2.31
N TYR A 151 34.80 -18.44 1.50
CA TYR A 151 34.81 -18.59 0.06
C TYR A 151 35.80 -19.68 -0.37
N PRO A 152 35.57 -20.38 -1.50
CA PRO A 152 36.52 -21.34 -2.03
C PRO A 152 37.90 -20.70 -2.29
N SER A 153 38.96 -21.42 -1.92
CA SER A 153 40.34 -20.98 -2.13
C SER A 153 40.60 -20.66 -3.60
N GLY A 154 41.16 -19.48 -3.88
CA GLY A 154 41.49 -19.02 -5.23
C GLY A 154 40.42 -18.13 -5.90
N ASP A 155 39.24 -17.94 -5.30
CA ASP A 155 38.25 -16.94 -5.75
C ASP A 155 38.63 -15.55 -5.22
N THR A 156 39.58 -14.90 -5.90
CA THR A 156 40.10 -13.56 -5.54
C THR A 156 39.35 -12.43 -6.25
N ALA A 157 38.28 -12.72 -6.99
CA ALA A 157 37.52 -11.72 -7.72
C ALA A 157 36.69 -10.85 -6.75
N ALA A 158 36.40 -9.61 -7.14
CA ALA A 158 35.42 -8.81 -6.42
C ALA A 158 34.06 -9.52 -6.34
N CYS A 159 33.26 -9.17 -5.33
CA CYS A 159 31.89 -9.66 -5.23
C CYS A 159 31.09 -9.27 -6.48
N SER A 160 30.38 -10.20 -7.11
CA SER A 160 29.62 -9.89 -8.32
C SER A 160 28.31 -10.66 -8.42
N ALA A 161 27.41 -10.19 -9.29
CA ALA A 161 26.13 -10.87 -9.55
C ALA A 161 26.31 -12.32 -10.05
N GLN A 162 27.45 -12.65 -10.66
CA GLN A 162 27.78 -14.02 -11.09
C GLN A 162 28.00 -14.98 -9.91
N ASP A 163 28.26 -14.47 -8.69
CA ASP A 163 28.27 -15.30 -7.49
C ASP A 163 26.85 -15.83 -7.13
N ALA A 164 25.79 -15.30 -7.78
CA ALA A 164 24.41 -15.79 -7.70
C ALA A 164 24.08 -16.94 -8.68
N ALA A 165 25.00 -17.26 -9.61
CA ALA A 165 24.80 -18.20 -10.73
C ALA A 165 24.30 -19.58 -10.24
N PRO A 166 23.67 -20.41 -11.11
CA PRO A 166 22.91 -21.61 -10.71
C PRO A 166 23.78 -22.79 -10.26
N GLY A 167 24.83 -22.54 -9.47
CA GLY A 167 25.42 -23.55 -8.63
C GLY A 167 24.37 -24.02 -7.64
N VAL A 168 24.08 -25.32 -7.68
CA VAL A 168 23.41 -26.03 -6.58
C VAL A 168 24.18 -25.66 -5.30
N ARG A 169 23.46 -25.41 -4.20
CA ARG A 169 24.07 -25.36 -2.87
C ARG A 169 24.99 -26.57 -2.77
N ASP A 170 26.30 -26.36 -2.65
CA ASP A 170 27.21 -27.50 -2.55
C ASP A 170 27.07 -28.07 -1.13
N ASP A 171 26.03 -28.89 -0.96
CA ASP A 171 25.71 -29.55 0.30
C ASP A 171 26.83 -30.50 0.74
N SER A 172 27.76 -30.87 -0.15
CA SER A 172 28.98 -31.59 0.26
C SER A 172 29.94 -30.73 1.10
N ARG A 173 29.78 -29.39 1.03
CA ARG A 173 30.51 -28.39 1.85
C ARG A 173 29.67 -27.80 2.98
N VAL A 174 28.38 -28.16 3.06
CA VAL A 174 27.57 -27.93 4.26
C VAL A 174 27.70 -29.21 5.07
N PRO A 175 28.57 -29.28 6.10
CA PRO A 175 28.70 -30.51 6.85
C PRO A 175 27.35 -30.98 7.40
N ALA A 176 27.14 -32.30 7.55
CA ALA A 176 25.88 -32.87 8.04
C ALA A 176 25.59 -32.52 9.52
N SER A 177 26.55 -31.86 10.16
CA SER A 177 26.52 -31.30 11.51
C SER A 177 27.29 -29.97 11.45
N PRO A 178 27.10 -29.04 12.40
CA PRO A 178 27.96 -27.86 12.48
C PRO A 178 29.42 -28.30 12.35
N PRO A 179 30.24 -27.66 11.48
CA PRO A 179 31.68 -27.93 11.47
C PRO A 179 32.14 -27.87 12.92
N ALA A 180 32.81 -28.93 13.40
CA ALA A 180 33.01 -29.24 14.84
C ALA A 180 32.94 -27.97 15.69
N GLN A 181 31.83 -27.83 16.44
CA GLN A 181 31.54 -26.64 17.25
C GLN A 181 32.81 -26.18 17.95
N SER A 182 33.09 -24.88 17.92
CA SER A 182 34.19 -24.31 18.70
C SER A 182 34.10 -24.83 20.12
N ALA A 183 35.22 -25.27 20.70
CA ALA A 183 35.25 -25.84 22.05
C ALA A 183 34.73 -24.86 23.12
N THR A 184 34.61 -23.58 22.76
CA THR A 184 34.15 -22.47 23.58
C THR A 184 32.69 -22.06 23.33
N LEU A 185 31.96 -22.75 22.44
CA LEU A 185 30.57 -22.44 22.12
C LEU A 185 29.67 -22.70 23.35
N PRO A 186 28.86 -21.72 23.81
CA PRO A 186 27.93 -21.95 24.90
C PRO A 186 26.81 -22.90 24.47
N ALA A 187 26.47 -23.88 25.31
CA ALA A 187 25.27 -24.69 25.13
C ALA A 187 24.03 -23.82 25.39
N ASN A 188 23.26 -23.55 24.33
CA ASN A 188 22.03 -22.76 24.38
C ASN A 188 21.03 -23.22 23.30
N ARG A 189 19.82 -22.65 23.28
CA ARG A 189 18.73 -23.08 22.37
C ARG A 189 19.07 -22.94 20.87
N ASN A 190 20.05 -22.14 20.49
CA ASN A 190 20.45 -21.91 19.09
C ASN A 190 21.83 -22.49 18.71
N SER A 191 22.57 -23.04 19.69
CA SER A 191 23.94 -23.58 19.51
C SER A 191 24.07 -24.67 18.44
N ALA A 192 22.98 -25.40 18.13
CA ALA A 192 22.97 -26.42 17.08
C ALA A 192 23.02 -25.86 15.63
N LEU A 193 22.75 -24.57 15.45
CA LEU A 193 22.75 -23.90 14.13
C LEU A 193 23.88 -22.87 13.99
N ALA A 194 24.24 -22.23 15.10
CA ALA A 194 25.22 -21.16 15.12
C ALA A 194 26.62 -21.66 14.76
N PHE A 195 27.30 -20.91 13.90
CA PHE A 195 28.62 -21.27 13.38
C PHE A 195 29.36 -20.01 12.93
N GLY A 196 30.66 -19.91 13.20
CA GLY A 196 31.53 -18.88 12.64
C GLY A 196 32.73 -19.53 11.96
N SER A 197 33.04 -19.13 10.72
CA SER A 197 34.25 -19.63 10.04
C SER A 197 35.55 -19.08 10.64
N CYS A 198 35.49 -18.03 11.46
CA CYS A 198 36.68 -17.52 12.15
C CYS A 198 37.28 -18.56 13.11
N ASP A 199 36.46 -19.35 13.79
CA ASP A 199 36.91 -20.46 14.64
C ASP A 199 37.73 -21.48 13.82
N THR A 200 37.27 -21.83 12.62
CA THR A 200 37.96 -22.79 11.74
C THR A 200 39.29 -22.27 11.22
N GLU A 201 39.44 -20.94 11.16
CA GLU A 201 40.66 -20.25 10.77
C GLU A 201 41.55 -19.89 11.97
N GLN A 202 41.18 -20.32 13.18
CA GLN A 202 41.86 -19.98 14.44
C GLN A 202 41.96 -18.46 14.66
N VAL A 203 40.87 -17.77 14.35
CA VAL A 203 40.71 -16.32 14.52
C VAL A 203 39.66 -16.07 15.59
N ASP A 204 40.08 -15.56 16.75
CA ASP A 204 39.24 -15.34 17.94
C ASP A 204 39.24 -13.87 18.42
N SER A 205 39.97 -13.00 17.72
CA SER A 205 40.20 -11.61 18.10
C SER A 205 40.28 -10.70 16.89
N ALA A 206 40.01 -9.41 17.09
CA ALA A 206 40.07 -8.42 16.03
C ALA A 206 41.48 -8.30 15.42
N ASP A 207 42.54 -8.46 16.24
CA ASP A 207 43.92 -8.39 15.76
C ASP A 207 44.32 -9.62 14.93
N ALA A 208 43.88 -10.82 15.34
CA ALA A 208 44.05 -12.03 14.54
C ALA A 208 43.32 -11.89 13.19
N TRP A 209 42.10 -11.36 13.20
CA TRP A 209 41.32 -11.12 11.99
C TRP A 209 42.04 -10.15 11.04
N ARG A 210 42.53 -9.01 11.54
CA ARG A 210 43.26 -8.02 10.73
C ARG A 210 44.52 -8.61 10.10
N LYS A 211 45.29 -9.36 10.88
CA LYS A 211 46.51 -10.02 10.40
C LYS A 211 46.23 -11.03 9.29
N ARG A 212 45.11 -11.75 9.40
CA ARG A 212 44.71 -12.81 8.47
C ARG A 212 44.09 -12.27 7.17
N PHE A 213 43.28 -11.20 7.24
CA PHE A 213 42.39 -10.77 6.15
C PHE A 213 42.74 -9.38 5.58
N ALA A 214 44.03 -9.04 5.54
CA ALA A 214 44.54 -7.74 5.06
C ALA A 214 44.27 -7.42 3.57
N GLY A 215 43.76 -8.37 2.77
CA GLY A 215 43.60 -8.27 1.32
C GLY A 215 42.17 -8.04 0.79
N GLY A 216 41.16 -7.86 1.65
CA GLY A 216 39.78 -7.56 1.25
C GLY A 216 38.69 -8.18 2.15
N VAL A 217 37.58 -7.46 2.36
CA VAL A 217 36.51 -7.86 3.30
C VAL A 217 35.47 -8.76 2.66
N GLN A 218 35.02 -8.47 1.45
CA GLN A 218 33.84 -9.15 0.90
C GLN A 218 33.98 -10.66 0.81
N LYS A 219 34.94 -11.17 0.00
CA LYS A 219 35.17 -12.62 -0.12
C LYS A 219 36.21 -13.15 0.87
N GLY A 220 37.15 -12.30 1.28
CA GLY A 220 38.33 -12.70 2.05
C GLY A 220 38.07 -12.96 3.53
N GLN A 221 37.05 -12.35 4.13
CA GLN A 221 36.82 -12.45 5.57
C GLN A 221 36.11 -13.74 6.00
N CYS A 222 36.41 -14.15 7.24
CA CYS A 222 35.63 -15.13 7.98
C CYS A 222 34.40 -14.52 8.68
N SER A 223 33.44 -15.36 9.06
CA SER A 223 32.28 -15.01 9.89
C SER A 223 32.49 -15.38 11.35
N TRP A 224 31.92 -14.59 12.24
CA TRP A 224 31.89 -14.79 13.68
C TRP A 224 30.67 -15.61 14.10
N ASN A 225 30.78 -16.41 15.15
CA ASN A 225 29.69 -17.26 15.62
C ASN A 225 28.60 -16.42 16.31
N ALA A 226 27.34 -16.56 15.88
CA ALA A 226 26.25 -15.75 16.41
C ALA A 226 25.94 -15.98 17.89
N GLU A 227 26.37 -17.10 18.49
CA GLU A 227 26.07 -17.44 19.89
C GLU A 227 27.26 -17.28 20.85
N GLN A 228 28.45 -16.95 20.35
CA GLN A 228 29.66 -16.81 21.17
C GLN A 228 29.87 -15.34 21.57
N PRO A 229 29.75 -14.94 22.86
CA PRO A 229 29.82 -13.53 23.25
C PRO A 229 31.16 -12.85 22.92
N THR A 230 32.29 -13.58 23.02
CA THR A 230 33.62 -13.06 22.68
C THR A 230 33.76 -12.74 21.20
N ASP A 231 33.10 -13.50 20.34
CA ASP A 231 33.08 -13.29 18.88
C ASP A 231 32.37 -11.99 18.51
N TRP A 232 31.31 -11.64 19.23
CA TRP A 232 30.65 -10.35 19.06
C TRP A 232 31.54 -9.18 19.46
N GLN A 233 32.31 -9.32 20.54
CA GLN A 233 33.30 -8.30 20.95
C GLN A 233 34.39 -8.14 19.89
N ALA A 234 34.92 -9.24 19.38
CA ALA A 234 35.90 -9.23 18.30
C ALA A 234 35.32 -8.60 17.02
N MET A 235 34.06 -8.91 16.67
CA MET A 235 33.35 -8.33 15.54
C MET A 235 33.18 -6.81 15.67
N VAL A 236 32.68 -6.33 16.82
CA VAL A 236 32.51 -4.90 17.10
C VAL A 236 33.87 -4.18 17.03
N GLN A 237 34.91 -4.74 17.67
CA GLN A 237 36.25 -4.14 17.65
C GLN A 237 36.86 -4.13 16.24
N THR A 238 36.61 -5.17 15.44
CA THR A 238 37.04 -5.23 14.03
C THR A 238 36.33 -4.16 13.20
N HIS A 239 35.02 -4.01 13.37
CA HIS A 239 34.21 -3.05 12.62
C HIS A 239 34.51 -1.59 12.99
N GLN A 240 34.71 -1.29 14.28
CA GLN A 240 34.88 0.09 14.77
C GLN A 240 36.25 0.71 14.59
N ASN A 241 37.28 -0.11 14.49
CA ASN A 241 38.64 0.38 14.28
C ASN A 241 39.18 -0.10 12.93
N PRO A 242 38.57 0.33 11.80
CA PRO A 242 39.12 0.07 10.48
C PRO A 242 40.25 1.07 10.22
N GLY A 243 41.41 0.60 9.76
CA GLY A 243 42.51 1.49 9.33
C GLY A 243 43.61 1.74 10.37
N SER A 244 43.51 1.22 11.60
CA SER A 244 44.61 1.31 12.58
C SER A 244 45.88 0.58 12.15
N GLN A 245 45.81 -0.30 11.14
CA GLN A 245 46.96 -0.98 10.53
C GLN A 245 47.03 -0.75 9.00
N ARG A 246 46.62 0.44 8.52
CA ARG A 246 46.73 0.87 7.11
C ARG A 246 45.75 0.18 6.13
N GLU A 247 44.60 -0.28 6.62
CA GLU A 247 43.55 -0.93 5.81
C GLU A 247 42.69 0.09 5.04
N ALA A 248 43.25 0.76 4.03
CA ALA A 248 42.59 1.84 3.28
C ALA A 248 41.31 1.43 2.51
N TRP A 249 40.99 0.15 2.46
CA TRP A 249 39.87 -0.46 1.72
C TRP A 249 38.65 -0.74 2.62
N ILE A 250 38.74 -0.46 3.92
CA ILE A 250 37.65 -0.58 4.89
C ILE A 250 37.26 0.82 5.38
N THR A 251 35.97 1.10 5.46
CA THR A 251 35.45 2.33 6.07
C THR A 251 34.45 2.01 7.18
N PRO A 252 34.47 2.74 8.31
CA PRO A 252 33.66 2.40 9.51
C PRO A 252 32.16 2.60 9.30
N ASP A 253 31.76 3.32 8.26
CA ASP A 253 30.36 3.58 7.91
C ASP A 253 29.67 2.38 7.24
N GLN A 254 30.44 1.40 6.77
CA GLN A 254 29.92 0.21 6.09
C GLN A 254 29.03 -0.64 7.00
N PHE A 255 28.11 -1.36 6.40
CA PHE A 255 27.25 -2.31 7.12
C PHE A 255 27.97 -3.64 7.34
N ASN A 256 27.61 -4.30 8.44
CA ASN A 256 27.88 -5.73 8.66
C ASN A 256 26.82 -6.59 7.97
N GLU A 257 27.08 -7.90 7.93
CA GLU A 257 26.15 -8.89 7.41
C GLU A 257 25.89 -9.97 8.46
N PHE A 258 24.65 -10.05 8.96
CA PHE A 258 24.17 -11.00 9.96
C PHE A 258 23.24 -12.01 9.29
N LEU A 259 23.57 -13.30 9.35
CA LEU A 259 22.83 -14.34 8.63
C LEU A 259 21.81 -15.00 9.56
N ILE A 260 20.57 -15.01 9.11
CA ILE A 260 19.43 -15.66 9.78
C ILE A 260 18.84 -16.70 8.84
N ARG A 261 18.69 -17.94 9.33
CA ARG A 261 18.18 -19.08 8.58
C ARG A 261 16.79 -18.80 8.00
N THR A 262 16.59 -19.16 6.74
CA THR A 262 15.26 -19.19 6.11
C THR A 262 14.55 -20.48 6.56
N ALA A 263 13.86 -20.41 7.70
CA ALA A 263 13.18 -21.55 8.29
C ALA A 263 11.68 -21.52 7.94
N SER A 264 11.31 -21.87 6.70
CA SER A 264 9.89 -22.15 6.43
C SER A 264 9.69 -23.26 5.40
N ASP A 265 8.68 -24.08 5.65
CA ASP A 265 8.22 -25.16 4.74
C ASP A 265 7.66 -24.60 3.42
N THR A 266 7.24 -23.33 3.44
CA THR A 266 6.68 -22.60 2.30
C THR A 266 7.73 -21.91 1.43
N ALA A 267 8.97 -21.75 1.94
CA ALA A 267 10.05 -20.98 1.33
C ALA A 267 9.71 -19.52 0.96
N ASP A 268 8.60 -18.95 1.46
CA ASP A 268 8.10 -17.61 1.13
C ASP A 268 8.32 -16.57 2.24
N GLY A 269 8.94 -16.94 3.36
CA GLY A 269 9.22 -16.02 4.46
C GLY A 269 8.03 -15.57 5.30
N SER A 270 6.81 -16.05 5.03
CA SER A 270 5.59 -15.73 5.79
C SER A 270 5.72 -16.00 7.30
N ALA A 271 6.53 -17.00 7.69
CA ALA A 271 6.82 -17.32 9.09
C ALA A 271 7.51 -16.17 9.86
N ASN A 272 8.12 -15.21 9.16
CA ASN A 272 8.81 -14.07 9.76
C ASN A 272 7.88 -12.93 10.16
N MET A 273 6.66 -12.85 9.61
CA MET A 273 5.76 -11.71 9.81
C MET A 273 5.52 -11.39 11.29
N LYS A 274 5.34 -12.43 12.12
CA LYS A 274 5.10 -12.32 13.56
C LYS A 274 6.29 -11.78 14.38
N TYR A 275 7.49 -11.75 13.79
CA TYR A 275 8.70 -11.24 14.43
C TYR A 275 9.04 -9.81 14.00
N ILE A 276 8.34 -9.26 13.00
CA ILE A 276 8.55 -7.88 12.55
C ILE A 276 8.04 -6.92 13.62
N ASP A 277 8.90 -5.98 14.01
CA ASP A 277 8.62 -5.02 15.07
C ASP A 277 8.27 -3.63 14.55
N ALA A 278 8.88 -3.25 13.43
CA ALA A 278 8.65 -1.98 12.74
C ALA A 278 9.15 -2.04 11.29
N PHE A 279 8.57 -1.22 10.42
CA PHE A 279 9.20 -0.83 9.17
C PHE A 279 10.07 0.40 9.39
N ILE A 280 11.13 0.53 8.60
CA ILE A 280 12.08 1.63 8.72
C ILE A 280 12.43 2.23 7.36
N TYR A 281 12.78 3.51 7.38
CA TYR A 281 13.43 4.16 6.25
C TYR A 281 14.43 5.22 6.70
N ASN A 282 15.47 5.44 5.90
CA ASN A 282 16.44 6.51 6.14
C ASN A 282 16.06 7.75 5.33
N PRO A 283 15.72 8.90 5.97
CA PRO A 283 15.29 10.10 5.27
C PRO A 283 16.42 10.81 4.51
N ASN A 284 17.68 10.49 4.83
CA ASN A 284 18.87 11.21 4.37
C ASN A 284 19.63 10.49 3.26
N THR A 285 19.05 9.44 2.67
CA THR A 285 19.69 8.70 1.58
C THR A 285 18.69 8.12 0.61
N THR A 286 19.08 8.08 -0.67
CA THR A 286 18.43 7.30 -1.72
C THR A 286 19.31 6.15 -2.19
N PHE A 287 20.41 5.89 -1.49
CA PHE A 287 21.41 4.91 -1.89
C PHE A 287 20.85 3.49 -1.94
N VAL A 288 21.13 2.82 -3.04
CA VAL A 288 20.83 1.41 -3.30
C VAL A 288 22.15 0.78 -3.75
N ALA A 289 22.65 -0.21 -3.00
CA ALA A 289 23.84 -0.96 -3.41
C ALA A 289 23.48 -2.03 -4.45
N SER A 290 24.39 -2.40 -5.34
CA SER A 290 24.20 -3.62 -6.14
C SER A 290 24.35 -4.85 -5.25
N THR A 291 23.38 -5.76 -5.28
CA THR A 291 23.39 -7.00 -4.49
C THR A 291 23.45 -8.24 -5.37
N ILE A 292 23.92 -9.35 -4.79
CA ILE A 292 24.01 -10.64 -5.47
C ILE A 292 22.60 -11.12 -5.83
N GLY A 293 22.36 -11.35 -7.13
CA GLY A 293 21.06 -11.78 -7.66
C GLY A 293 20.23 -10.64 -8.28
N ASP A 294 20.71 -9.40 -8.22
CA ASP A 294 20.06 -8.28 -8.90
C ASP A 294 20.07 -8.50 -10.41
N THR A 295 18.89 -8.52 -11.03
CA THR A 295 18.74 -8.64 -12.49
C THR A 295 18.64 -7.27 -13.17
N LYS A 296 18.63 -6.19 -12.39
CA LYS A 296 18.51 -4.80 -12.84
C LYS A 296 19.55 -3.93 -12.15
N PRO A 297 20.01 -2.84 -12.77
CA PRO A 297 20.90 -1.88 -12.12
C PRO A 297 20.25 -1.25 -10.88
N ALA A 298 21.06 -1.05 -9.83
CA ALA A 298 20.67 -0.32 -8.65
C ALA A 298 20.18 1.09 -9.02
N THR A 299 18.95 1.44 -8.60
CA THR A 299 18.32 2.72 -8.92
C THR A 299 18.05 3.49 -7.62
N PRO A 300 18.49 4.76 -7.50
CA PRO A 300 18.23 5.56 -6.31
C PRO A 300 16.72 5.63 -6.00
N THR A 301 16.35 5.39 -4.75
CA THR A 301 14.95 5.25 -4.33
C THR A 301 14.69 6.01 -3.04
N ASN A 302 13.53 6.67 -2.92
CA ASN A 302 13.10 7.27 -1.65
C ASN A 302 12.54 6.19 -0.72
N GLY A 303 13.08 6.07 0.49
CA GLY A 303 12.70 5.02 1.43
C GLY A 303 11.30 5.15 2.05
N LEU A 304 10.75 6.37 2.20
CA LEU A 304 9.45 6.53 2.87
C LEU A 304 8.29 5.84 2.12
N PRO A 305 8.10 6.05 0.80
CA PRO A 305 7.07 5.33 0.05
C PRO A 305 7.21 3.80 0.12
N VAL A 306 8.45 3.30 0.16
CA VAL A 306 8.77 1.88 0.28
C VAL A 306 8.32 1.34 1.64
N ALA A 307 8.68 2.00 2.75
CA ALA A 307 8.27 1.60 4.09
C ALA A 307 6.74 1.67 4.28
N GLN A 308 6.07 2.66 3.69
CA GLN A 308 4.60 2.76 3.68
C GLN A 308 3.95 1.61 2.89
N SER A 309 4.53 1.21 1.77
CA SER A 309 4.09 0.03 1.01
C SER A 309 4.20 -1.24 1.84
N PHE A 310 5.33 -1.42 2.53
CA PHE A 310 5.54 -2.54 3.44
C PHE A 310 4.51 -2.57 4.58
N GLN A 311 4.22 -1.39 5.15
CA GLN A 311 3.22 -1.25 6.20
C GLN A 311 1.83 -1.71 5.73
N ARG A 312 1.39 -1.32 4.53
CA ARG A 312 0.13 -1.80 3.95
C ARG A 312 0.13 -3.30 3.72
N LYS A 313 1.23 -3.84 3.19
CA LYS A 313 1.37 -5.29 2.91
C LYS A 313 1.22 -6.11 4.20
N LEU A 314 1.92 -5.73 5.27
CA LEU A 314 1.87 -6.46 6.54
C LEU A 314 0.52 -6.31 7.25
N PHE A 315 -0.08 -5.12 7.19
CA PHE A 315 -1.40 -4.86 7.72
C PHE A 315 -2.49 -5.72 7.05
N ALA A 316 -2.38 -5.93 5.74
CA ALA A 316 -3.27 -6.84 5.02
C ALA A 316 -3.16 -8.30 5.50
N GLN A 317 -2.05 -8.68 6.16
CA GLN A 317 -1.84 -9.98 6.78
C GLN A 317 -2.28 -10.03 8.26
N GLY A 318 -2.89 -8.96 8.79
CA GLY A 318 -3.39 -8.90 10.17
C GLY A 318 -2.41 -8.36 11.21
N TYR A 319 -1.24 -7.86 10.80
CA TYR A 319 -0.21 -7.34 11.69
C TYR A 319 -0.08 -5.82 11.56
N ALA A 320 -0.16 -5.09 12.67
CA ALA A 320 -0.04 -3.63 12.68
C ALA A 320 1.25 -3.20 13.38
N VAL A 321 2.22 -2.71 12.59
CA VAL A 321 3.51 -2.20 13.08
C VAL A 321 3.78 -0.79 12.55
N PRO A 322 4.52 0.05 13.29
CA PRO A 322 4.80 1.42 12.86
C PRO A 322 5.87 1.47 11.75
N VAL A 323 5.84 2.54 10.96
CA VAL A 323 6.95 3.03 10.16
C VAL A 323 7.77 3.99 11.01
N LEU A 324 9.07 3.76 11.14
CA LEU A 324 9.99 4.63 11.88
C LEU A 324 11.03 5.23 10.94
N ARG A 325 11.44 6.47 11.21
CA ARG A 325 12.65 7.06 10.60
C ARG A 325 13.88 6.43 11.24
N LEU A 326 14.85 6.03 10.43
CA LEU A 326 16.22 5.68 10.83
C LEU A 326 17.16 6.78 10.34
N ASP A 327 17.51 7.72 11.22
CA ASP A 327 18.31 8.87 10.84
C ASP A 327 19.71 8.80 11.48
N PHE A 328 20.73 8.48 10.68
CA PHE A 328 22.12 8.41 11.13
C PHE A 328 22.76 9.77 11.52
N ASN A 329 22.13 10.90 11.16
CA ASN A 329 22.58 12.24 11.52
C ASN A 329 22.08 12.67 12.92
N GLN A 330 21.10 11.97 13.49
CA GLN A 330 20.61 12.26 14.84
C GLN A 330 21.57 11.72 15.92
N PRO A 331 21.49 12.24 17.15
CA PRO A 331 22.10 11.59 18.31
C PRO A 331 21.58 10.15 18.50
N PRO A 332 22.37 9.23 19.09
CA PRO A 332 21.98 7.83 19.25
C PRO A 332 20.60 7.59 19.87
N GLN A 333 20.19 8.41 20.85
CA GLN A 333 18.88 8.31 21.51
C GLN A 333 17.68 8.69 20.64
N TYR A 334 17.94 9.34 19.51
CA TYR A 334 16.94 9.74 18.50
C TYR A 334 17.23 9.10 17.14
N ARG A 335 18.03 8.01 17.12
CA ARG A 335 18.36 7.27 15.89
C ARG A 335 17.10 6.78 15.19
N PHE A 336 16.10 6.37 15.99
CA PHE A 336 14.76 6.04 15.53
C PHE A 336 13.74 7.08 16.00
N SER A 337 12.82 7.47 15.13
CA SER A 337 11.68 8.32 15.51
C SER A 337 10.39 7.87 14.85
N TYR A 338 9.30 7.94 15.61
CA TYR A 338 7.95 7.77 15.11
C TYR A 338 7.36 9.12 14.76
N LEU A 339 6.72 9.20 13.59
CA LEU A 339 5.94 10.36 13.18
C LEU A 339 4.61 9.88 12.60
N ALA A 340 3.54 10.53 13.04
CA ALA A 340 2.19 10.18 12.64
C ALA A 340 1.97 10.33 11.13
N GLU A 341 2.58 11.35 10.52
CA GLU A 341 2.46 11.64 9.09
C GLU A 341 3.16 10.63 8.17
N ASP A 342 4.05 9.81 8.72
CA ASP A 342 4.76 8.78 7.97
C ASP A 342 3.95 7.46 7.91
N GLN A 343 2.89 7.32 8.72
CA GLN A 343 2.04 6.13 8.77
C GLN A 343 0.97 6.14 7.66
N VAL A 344 0.61 4.95 7.17
CA VAL A 344 -0.48 4.72 6.19
C VAL A 344 -1.48 3.66 6.63
N VAL A 345 -1.29 3.07 7.81
CA VAL A 345 -2.26 2.17 8.47
C VAL A 345 -2.39 2.54 9.94
N SER A 346 -3.47 2.10 10.59
CA SER A 346 -3.68 2.34 12.03
C SER A 346 -2.84 1.39 12.88
N VAL A 347 -2.02 1.93 13.78
CA VAL A 347 -1.13 1.16 14.67
C VAL A 347 -1.44 1.51 16.12
N GLY A 348 -2.15 0.63 16.84
CA GLY A 348 -1.93 0.40 18.28
C GLY A 348 -2.18 1.51 19.31
N VAL A 349 -2.93 2.57 19.03
CA VAL A 349 -3.30 3.57 20.06
C VAL A 349 -4.83 3.64 20.23
N ASN A 350 -5.29 3.62 21.49
CA ASN A 350 -6.60 4.12 21.88
C ASN A 350 -6.70 5.60 21.48
N GLY A 351 -7.20 5.86 20.28
CA GLY A 351 -7.24 7.18 19.67
C GLY A 351 -6.76 7.12 18.24
N ALA A 352 -7.70 6.98 17.31
CA ALA A 352 -7.43 7.04 15.89
C ALA A 352 -6.75 8.37 15.53
N ILE A 353 -5.56 8.32 14.93
CA ILE A 353 -5.23 9.35 13.93
C ILE A 353 -5.97 8.91 12.67
N GLU A 354 -7.20 9.42 12.55
CA GLU A 354 -7.98 9.28 11.34
C GLU A 354 -7.28 10.11 10.27
N LEU A 355 -6.50 9.46 9.40
CA LEU A 355 -6.06 10.05 8.14
C LEU A 355 -7.30 10.28 7.29
N ARG A 356 -7.99 11.39 7.55
CA ARG A 356 -9.10 11.86 6.73
C ARG A 356 -8.50 12.65 5.59
N TYR A 357 -8.39 12.07 4.39
CA TYR A 357 -8.17 12.82 3.16
C TYR A 357 -9.44 13.54 2.71
N ILE A 358 -10.62 13.05 3.12
CA ILE A 358 -11.92 13.65 2.83
C ILE A 358 -12.49 14.34 4.07
N GLN A 359 -12.66 15.66 4.00
CA GLN A 359 -13.35 16.43 5.06
C GLN A 359 -14.85 16.19 5.01
N ALA A 360 -15.44 16.20 3.81
CA ALA A 360 -16.86 15.93 3.59
C ALA A 360 -17.10 15.33 2.19
N ALA A 361 -18.11 14.48 2.08
CA ALA A 361 -18.61 13.97 0.80
C ALA A 361 -20.13 13.88 0.91
N ASN A 362 -20.88 14.73 0.23
CA ASN A 362 -22.34 14.79 0.39
C ASN A 362 -23.01 14.70 -0.98
N TRP A 363 -24.03 13.83 -1.08
CA TRP A 363 -24.87 13.78 -2.27
C TRP A 363 -25.75 15.02 -2.34
N ALA A 364 -25.78 15.62 -3.51
CA ALA A 364 -26.71 16.69 -3.86
C ALA A 364 -27.36 16.33 -5.19
N LEU A 365 -28.65 16.62 -5.31
CA LEU A 365 -29.35 16.54 -6.58
C LEU A 365 -29.25 17.91 -7.25
N ARG A 366 -28.67 17.96 -8.45
CA ARG A 366 -28.33 19.23 -9.13
C ARG A 366 -28.73 19.19 -10.59
N LEU A 367 -29.23 20.31 -11.11
CA LEU A 367 -29.44 20.47 -12.53
C LEU A 367 -28.08 20.46 -13.26
N ASP A 368 -27.83 19.42 -14.04
CA ASP A 368 -26.60 19.29 -14.79
C ASP A 368 -26.68 20.01 -16.14
N PRO A 369 -25.73 20.90 -16.49
CA PRO A 369 -25.78 21.63 -17.75
C PRO A 369 -25.53 20.73 -18.98
N GLY A 370 -24.91 19.56 -18.81
CA GLY A 370 -24.71 18.59 -19.88
C GLY A 370 -25.98 17.79 -20.16
N SER A 371 -26.54 17.13 -19.14
CA SER A 371 -27.73 16.28 -19.31
C SER A 371 -29.04 17.05 -19.40
N GLY A 372 -29.08 18.28 -18.87
CA GLY A 372 -30.27 19.13 -18.85
C GLY A 372 -31.37 18.64 -17.90
N ARG A 373 -31.02 17.83 -16.90
CA ARG A 373 -31.94 17.31 -15.86
C ARG A 373 -31.25 17.26 -14.51
N GLN A 374 -32.01 16.98 -13.44
CA GLN A 374 -31.42 16.71 -12.15
C GLN A 374 -30.64 15.39 -12.15
N GLU A 375 -29.37 15.48 -11.77
CA GLU A 375 -28.47 14.35 -11.63
C GLU A 375 -27.90 14.32 -10.21
N TRP A 376 -27.65 13.11 -9.71
CA TRP A 376 -26.93 12.95 -8.45
C TRP A 376 -25.48 13.41 -8.63
N THR A 377 -25.03 14.28 -7.73
CA THR A 377 -23.66 14.79 -7.69
C THR A 377 -23.09 14.54 -6.31
N LEU A 378 -21.95 13.87 -6.24
CA LEU A 378 -21.20 13.78 -4.99
C LEU A 378 -20.31 15.02 -4.86
N VAL A 379 -20.63 15.86 -3.88
CA VAL A 379 -19.87 17.07 -3.55
C VAL A 379 -18.80 16.70 -2.53
N VAL A 380 -17.55 16.65 -2.97
CA VAL A 380 -16.39 16.21 -2.17
C VAL A 380 -15.54 17.40 -1.77
N VAL A 381 -15.28 17.54 -0.48
CA VAL A 381 -14.37 18.53 0.10
C VAL A 381 -13.17 17.76 0.65
N PRO A 382 -11.98 17.86 0.05
CA PRO A 382 -10.76 17.30 0.64
C PRO A 382 -10.40 18.01 1.94
N SER A 383 -9.83 17.27 2.88
CA SER A 383 -9.19 17.86 4.05
C SER A 383 -7.87 18.55 3.68
N THR A 384 -7.23 19.19 4.65
CA THR A 384 -5.86 19.71 4.50
C THR A 384 -4.88 18.61 4.05
N LEU A 385 -4.98 17.41 4.62
CA LEU A 385 -4.16 16.26 4.24
C LEU A 385 -4.47 15.80 2.82
N GLY A 386 -5.76 15.69 2.47
CA GLY A 386 -6.21 15.37 1.12
C GLY A 386 -5.65 16.34 0.09
N LYS A 387 -5.70 17.64 0.38
CA LYS A 387 -5.11 18.68 -0.47
C LYS A 387 -3.60 18.57 -0.60
N GLN A 388 -2.89 18.26 0.49
CA GLN A 388 -1.43 18.12 0.47
C GLN A 388 -0.98 16.89 -0.34
N LYS A 389 -1.70 15.77 -0.24
CA LYS A 389 -1.33 14.48 -0.84
C LYS A 389 -1.99 14.21 -2.20
N GLN A 390 -2.90 15.08 -2.67
CA GLN A 390 -3.66 14.86 -3.90
C GLN A 390 -2.80 14.52 -5.12
N ALA A 391 -1.57 15.04 -5.27
CA ALA A 391 -0.73 14.71 -6.41
C ALA A 391 -0.03 13.34 -6.28
N SER A 392 0.34 12.93 -5.06
CA SER A 392 1.17 11.76 -4.81
C SER A 392 0.40 10.52 -4.33
N ASP A 393 -0.86 10.68 -3.89
CA ASP A 393 -1.64 9.61 -3.26
C ASP A 393 -3.12 9.61 -3.69
N GLN A 394 -3.38 9.81 -5.00
CA GLN A 394 -4.75 9.84 -5.55
C GLN A 394 -5.54 8.55 -5.25
N GLN A 395 -4.82 7.42 -5.17
CA GLN A 395 -5.43 6.13 -4.89
C GLN A 395 -6.03 6.08 -3.49
N ALA A 396 -5.30 6.51 -2.44
CA ALA A 396 -5.83 6.52 -1.08
C ALA A 396 -7.01 7.50 -0.92
N ILE A 397 -6.97 8.65 -1.58
CA ILE A 397 -8.10 9.61 -1.59
C ILE A 397 -9.34 8.97 -2.20
N TYR A 398 -9.19 8.28 -3.33
CA TYR A 398 -10.29 7.56 -3.95
C TYR A 398 -10.80 6.42 -3.06
N ASP A 399 -9.91 5.64 -2.47
CA ASP A 399 -10.29 4.49 -1.65
C ASP A 399 -11.03 4.94 -0.37
N GLU A 400 -10.62 6.05 0.26
CA GLU A 400 -11.39 6.63 1.37
C GLU A 400 -12.76 7.12 0.89
N LEU A 401 -12.83 7.83 -0.23
CA LEU A 401 -14.10 8.32 -0.79
C LEU A 401 -15.05 7.15 -1.12
N PHE A 402 -14.53 6.09 -1.73
CA PHE A 402 -15.28 4.89 -2.06
C PHE A 402 -15.72 4.15 -0.79
N ARG A 403 -14.90 4.06 0.25
CA ARG A 403 -15.30 3.52 1.55
C ARG A 403 -16.42 4.35 2.19
N LEU A 404 -16.39 5.68 2.04
CA LEU A 404 -17.40 6.58 2.60
C LEU A 404 -18.75 6.52 1.88
N ARG A 405 -18.76 6.35 0.54
CA ARG A 405 -19.95 6.58 -0.30
C ARG A 405 -20.20 5.54 -1.40
N GLY A 406 -19.29 4.60 -1.61
CA GLY A 406 -19.38 3.60 -2.70
C GLY A 406 -20.54 2.61 -2.53
N ASN A 407 -21.03 2.44 -1.30
CA ASN A 407 -22.21 1.61 -1.01
C ASN A 407 -23.54 2.38 -1.12
N ASP A 408 -23.50 3.69 -1.35
CA ASP A 408 -24.71 4.49 -1.45
C ASP A 408 -25.46 4.15 -2.76
N PRO A 409 -26.80 4.07 -2.74
CA PRO A 409 -27.61 3.81 -3.94
C PRO A 409 -27.28 4.76 -5.09
N GLN A 410 -27.02 6.04 -4.78
CA GLN A 410 -26.63 7.06 -5.74
C GLN A 410 -25.36 6.68 -6.52
N TRP A 411 -24.40 6.00 -5.89
CA TRP A 411 -23.22 5.50 -6.59
C TRP A 411 -23.53 4.17 -7.27
N ARG A 412 -23.94 3.17 -6.48
CA ARG A 412 -24.06 1.78 -6.93
C ARG A 412 -25.03 1.63 -8.09
N ASP A 413 -26.14 2.36 -8.07
CA ASP A 413 -27.25 2.16 -8.99
C ASP A 413 -27.18 3.13 -10.19
N HIS A 414 -26.31 4.15 -10.14
CA HIS A 414 -26.20 5.17 -11.19
C HIS A 414 -24.80 5.31 -11.83
N GLU A 415 -23.78 4.57 -11.37
CA GLU A 415 -22.46 4.61 -12.01
C GLU A 415 -22.55 4.00 -13.42
N SER A 416 -22.50 4.85 -14.45
CA SER A 416 -22.76 4.44 -15.83
C SER A 416 -21.65 3.56 -16.42
N SER A 417 -20.46 3.59 -15.82
CA SER A 417 -19.32 2.74 -16.19
C SER A 417 -18.42 2.56 -14.98
N ILE A 418 -18.11 1.30 -14.63
CA ILE A 418 -17.24 0.99 -13.49
C ILE A 418 -15.93 1.81 -13.58
N GLY A 419 -15.70 2.62 -12.55
CA GLY A 419 -14.51 3.46 -12.44
C GLY A 419 -14.63 4.83 -13.12
N SER A 420 -15.81 5.25 -13.58
CA SER A 420 -16.01 6.62 -14.10
C SER A 420 -15.85 7.65 -12.98
N MET A 421 -16.33 7.35 -11.78
CA MET A 421 -16.17 8.21 -10.60
C MET A 421 -14.69 8.37 -10.22
N ARG A 422 -13.90 7.29 -10.36
CA ARG A 422 -12.45 7.30 -10.14
C ARG A 422 -11.75 8.21 -11.15
N GLN A 423 -12.10 8.08 -12.44
CA GLN A 423 -11.52 8.89 -13.50
C GLN A 423 -11.83 10.38 -13.32
N GLN A 424 -13.07 10.72 -12.96
CA GLN A 424 -13.47 12.11 -12.71
C GLN A 424 -12.62 12.73 -11.59
N LEU A 425 -12.47 12.03 -10.46
CA LEU A 425 -11.65 12.49 -9.35
C LEU A 425 -10.18 12.70 -9.77
N ALA A 426 -9.59 11.74 -10.47
CA ALA A 426 -8.22 11.84 -10.96
C ALA A 426 -8.03 13.01 -11.94
N CYS A 427 -8.98 13.19 -12.87
CA CYS A 427 -8.97 14.31 -13.82
C CYS A 427 -9.05 15.66 -13.09
N LEU A 428 -9.96 15.79 -12.12
CA LEU A 428 -10.14 17.02 -11.33
C LEU A 428 -8.88 17.38 -10.53
N ILE A 429 -8.24 16.39 -9.91
CA ILE A 429 -6.99 16.58 -9.18
C ILE A 429 -5.87 17.01 -10.13
N GLY A 430 -5.73 16.36 -11.28
CA GLY A 430 -4.66 16.62 -12.24
C GLY A 430 -4.78 17.97 -12.95
N ASN A 431 -5.99 18.36 -13.36
CA ASN A 431 -6.22 19.56 -14.17
C ASN A 431 -6.66 20.78 -13.35
N TYR A 432 -7.22 20.59 -12.16
CA TYR A 432 -7.74 21.67 -11.31
C TYR A 432 -7.28 21.55 -9.84
N PRO A 433 -5.97 21.45 -9.57
CA PRO A 433 -5.43 21.17 -8.24
C PRO A 433 -5.72 22.28 -7.20
N ALA A 434 -6.10 23.49 -7.63
CA ALA A 434 -6.48 24.58 -6.73
C ALA A 434 -7.94 24.47 -6.22
N LYS A 435 -8.79 23.64 -6.82
CA LYS A 435 -10.18 23.49 -6.37
C LYS A 435 -10.23 22.90 -4.96
N THR A 436 -11.06 23.50 -4.11
CA THR A 436 -11.35 23.05 -2.75
C THR A 436 -12.63 22.23 -2.65
N VAL A 437 -13.36 22.10 -3.76
CA VAL A 437 -14.56 21.27 -3.90
C VAL A 437 -14.50 20.56 -5.24
N TRP A 438 -14.73 19.25 -5.23
CA TRP A 438 -14.87 18.41 -6.41
C TRP A 438 -16.32 17.94 -6.52
N ASN A 439 -16.93 18.16 -7.68
CA ASN A 439 -18.23 17.59 -8.02
C ASN A 439 -17.94 16.42 -8.95
N ILE A 440 -18.40 15.23 -8.59
CA ILE A 440 -18.30 14.04 -9.43
C ILE A 440 -19.69 13.41 -9.54
N GLU A 441 -20.06 12.98 -10.74
CA GLU A 441 -21.40 12.47 -11.01
C GLU A 441 -21.34 11.05 -11.59
N PRO A 442 -22.09 10.09 -11.02
CA PRO A 442 -21.98 8.68 -11.39
C PRO A 442 -22.47 8.40 -12.81
N PHE A 443 -23.42 9.18 -13.33
CA PHE A 443 -23.93 9.00 -14.70
C PHE A 443 -22.89 9.30 -15.79
N ARG A 444 -21.79 10.00 -15.46
CA ARG A 444 -20.74 10.37 -16.42
C ARG A 444 -20.03 9.12 -16.94
N PRO A 445 -19.87 8.97 -18.27
CA PRO A 445 -19.20 7.81 -18.83
C PRO A 445 -17.70 7.84 -18.51
N LYS A 446 -17.10 6.65 -18.46
CA LYS A 446 -15.64 6.52 -18.49
C LYS A 446 -15.16 6.68 -19.94
N VAL A 447 -14.27 7.63 -20.18
CA VAL A 447 -13.69 7.94 -21.51
C VAL A 447 -12.16 7.82 -21.46
N SER A 448 -11.41 8.23 -22.49
CA SER A 448 -9.97 8.38 -22.34
C SER A 448 -9.60 9.63 -21.52
N ASP A 449 -8.43 9.66 -20.89
CA ASP A 449 -8.00 10.81 -20.06
C ASP A 449 -7.90 12.11 -20.87
N ALA A 450 -7.55 12.01 -22.16
CA ALA A 450 -7.52 13.14 -23.08
C ALA A 450 -8.94 13.69 -23.35
N GLU A 451 -9.94 12.82 -23.54
CA GLU A 451 -11.34 13.22 -23.71
C GLU A 451 -11.92 13.82 -22.44
N ALA A 452 -11.63 13.23 -21.27
CA ALA A 452 -12.05 13.76 -19.98
C ALA A 452 -11.48 15.17 -19.77
N THR A 453 -10.19 15.35 -20.02
CA THR A 453 -9.52 16.66 -19.92
C THR A 453 -10.12 17.68 -20.89
N LYS A 454 -10.35 17.29 -22.15
CA LYS A 454 -10.98 18.15 -23.16
C LYS A 454 -12.40 18.58 -22.77
N ALA A 455 -13.13 17.72 -22.06
CA ALA A 455 -14.46 18.01 -21.53
C ALA A 455 -14.45 18.76 -20.17
N GLY A 456 -13.30 19.26 -19.72
CA GLY A 456 -13.18 19.94 -18.43
C GLY A 456 -13.44 19.02 -17.23
N CYS A 457 -13.04 17.75 -17.35
CA CYS A 457 -13.30 16.65 -16.43
C CYS A 457 -14.78 16.29 -16.24
N ASN A 458 -15.64 16.73 -17.18
CA ASN A 458 -17.08 16.54 -17.10
C ASN A 458 -17.67 15.94 -18.38
N PRO A 459 -17.19 14.76 -18.84
CA PRO A 459 -17.61 14.18 -20.11
C PRO A 459 -19.11 13.87 -20.11
N TYR A 460 -19.78 14.08 -21.24
CA TYR A 460 -21.18 13.70 -21.42
C TYR A 460 -21.39 13.20 -22.84
N THR A 461 -22.13 12.11 -22.95
CA THR A 461 -22.60 11.59 -24.23
C THR A 461 -24.11 11.71 -24.27
N PRO A 462 -24.68 12.73 -24.94
CA PRO A 462 -26.12 12.89 -25.03
C PRO A 462 -26.74 11.69 -25.73
N ALA A 463 -27.89 11.23 -25.21
CA ALA A 463 -28.73 10.28 -25.94
C ALA A 463 -29.14 10.91 -27.27
N SER A 464 -28.77 10.27 -28.38
CA SER A 464 -29.15 10.75 -29.71
C SER A 464 -30.64 10.48 -29.98
N SER A 465 -31.26 11.37 -30.76
CA SER A 465 -32.64 11.24 -31.21
C SER A 465 -32.79 11.81 -32.61
N ALA A 466 -33.49 11.07 -33.47
CA ALA A 466 -33.85 11.56 -34.79
C ALA A 466 -35.01 12.56 -34.72
N LEU A 467 -35.87 12.50 -33.69
CA LEU A 467 -37.09 13.32 -33.59
C LEU A 467 -36.91 14.54 -32.67
N ILE A 468 -36.04 14.45 -31.66
CA ILE A 468 -35.83 15.53 -30.68
C ILE A 468 -34.39 16.02 -30.77
N ALA A 469 -34.20 17.22 -31.30
CA ALA A 469 -32.87 17.82 -31.43
C ALA A 469 -32.27 18.16 -30.06
N SER A 470 -33.08 18.65 -29.13
CA SER A 470 -32.70 18.78 -27.72
C SER A 470 -33.92 18.84 -26.82
N SER A 471 -33.72 18.49 -25.55
CA SER A 471 -34.70 18.72 -24.49
C SER A 471 -33.98 19.03 -23.18
N SER A 472 -34.51 19.95 -22.38
CA SER A 472 -33.87 20.40 -21.15
C SER A 472 -34.90 20.93 -20.15
N TRP A 473 -34.75 20.53 -18.89
CA TRP A 473 -35.53 21.06 -17.79
C TRP A 473 -35.02 22.43 -17.36
N SER A 474 -35.95 23.30 -17.00
CA SER A 474 -35.67 24.58 -16.35
C SER A 474 -36.70 24.87 -15.26
N GLN A 475 -36.29 25.63 -14.25
CA GLN A 475 -37.21 26.12 -13.24
C GLN A 475 -37.73 27.49 -13.64
N PHE A 476 -39.02 27.73 -13.39
CA PHE A 476 -39.64 29.04 -13.49
C PHE A 476 -40.57 29.27 -12.30
N THR A 477 -40.90 30.54 -12.05
CA THR A 477 -41.90 30.91 -11.05
C THR A 477 -43.26 30.94 -11.71
N ASP A 478 -44.18 30.08 -11.27
CA ASP A 478 -45.56 30.12 -11.72
C ASP A 478 -46.22 31.43 -11.28
N THR A 479 -46.80 32.17 -12.22
CA THR A 479 -47.31 33.51 -11.97
C THR A 479 -48.61 33.52 -11.15
N ALA A 480 -49.33 32.39 -11.10
CA ALA A 480 -50.59 32.29 -10.36
C ALA A 480 -50.37 31.90 -8.89
N THR A 481 -49.43 31.00 -8.63
CA THR A 481 -49.16 30.43 -7.29
C THR A 481 -47.94 31.04 -6.62
N GLY A 482 -46.99 31.60 -7.39
CA GLY A 482 -45.68 32.03 -6.90
C GLY A 482 -44.70 30.87 -6.65
N ASP A 483 -45.12 29.63 -6.88
CA ASP A 483 -44.28 28.45 -6.65
C ASP A 483 -43.22 28.30 -7.73
N ARG A 484 -42.06 27.74 -7.35
CA ARG A 484 -41.09 27.24 -8.34
C ARG A 484 -41.60 25.93 -8.93
N ARG A 485 -41.74 25.90 -10.25
CA ARG A 485 -42.17 24.72 -11.01
C ARG A 485 -41.13 24.35 -12.07
N TRP A 486 -41.11 23.07 -12.42
CA TRP A 486 -40.31 22.56 -13.53
C TRP A 486 -41.07 22.71 -14.84
N GLY A 487 -40.36 23.13 -15.88
CA GLY A 487 -40.82 23.09 -17.27
C GLY A 487 -39.80 22.35 -18.13
N LEU A 488 -40.29 21.60 -19.12
CA LEU A 488 -39.46 20.90 -20.09
C LEU A 488 -39.48 21.67 -21.40
N ARG A 489 -38.32 22.23 -21.76
CA ARG A 489 -38.12 22.81 -23.08
C ARG A 489 -37.78 21.70 -24.06
N VAL A 490 -38.46 21.63 -25.20
CA VAL A 490 -38.28 20.64 -26.26
C VAL A 490 -38.02 21.36 -27.58
N ILE A 491 -36.93 21.00 -28.26
CA ILE A 491 -36.62 21.44 -29.62
C ILE A 491 -36.75 20.23 -30.55
N PRO A 492 -37.86 20.11 -31.29
CA PRO A 492 -38.05 19.01 -32.22
C PRO A 492 -37.20 19.23 -33.49
N SER A 493 -36.65 18.13 -34.01
CA SER A 493 -35.96 18.12 -35.30
C SER A 493 -36.95 18.31 -36.46
N SER A 494 -36.44 18.47 -37.68
CA SER A 494 -37.29 18.48 -38.89
C SER A 494 -38.12 17.19 -39.02
N ALA A 495 -37.53 16.04 -38.70
CA ALA A 495 -38.22 14.76 -38.69
C ALA A 495 -39.25 14.69 -37.55
N GLY A 496 -38.92 15.17 -36.35
CA GLY A 496 -39.85 15.23 -35.22
C GLY A 496 -41.08 16.09 -35.49
N ARG A 497 -40.91 17.24 -36.16
CA ARG A 497 -42.02 18.11 -36.57
C ARG A 497 -42.98 17.43 -37.57
N SER A 498 -42.49 16.42 -38.28
CA SER A 498 -43.24 15.68 -39.31
C SER A 498 -43.72 14.30 -38.83
N ALA A 499 -43.29 13.87 -37.64
CA ALA A 499 -43.68 12.59 -37.05
C ALA A 499 -45.14 12.61 -36.56
N SER A 500 -45.69 11.44 -36.22
CA SER A 500 -46.97 11.39 -35.51
C SER A 500 -46.80 11.88 -34.07
N ASN A 501 -47.87 12.41 -33.48
CA ASN A 501 -47.86 12.88 -32.09
C ASN A 501 -47.41 11.77 -31.13
N GLU A 502 -47.86 10.53 -31.37
CA GLU A 502 -47.48 9.39 -30.53
C GLU A 502 -45.99 9.04 -30.67
N ALA A 503 -45.44 9.02 -31.89
CA ALA A 503 -44.02 8.73 -32.09
C ALA A 503 -43.14 9.78 -31.41
N LEU A 504 -43.52 11.06 -31.50
CA LEU A 504 -42.78 12.14 -30.85
C LEU A 504 -42.90 12.06 -29.32
N TYR A 505 -44.08 11.75 -28.79
CA TYR A 505 -44.27 11.54 -27.35
C TYR A 505 -43.47 10.37 -26.82
N GLN A 506 -43.51 9.20 -27.49
CA GLN A 506 -42.75 8.02 -27.08
C GLN A 506 -41.25 8.30 -27.07
N GLU A 507 -40.75 9.06 -28.05
CA GLU A 507 -39.34 9.45 -28.07
C GLU A 507 -38.99 10.45 -26.96
N LEU A 508 -39.87 11.41 -26.67
CA LEU A 508 -39.68 12.32 -25.54
C LEU A 508 -39.69 11.56 -24.21
N PHE A 509 -40.64 10.64 -24.05
CA PHE A 509 -40.77 9.79 -22.87
C PHE A 509 -39.56 8.86 -22.72
N ARG A 510 -39.03 8.30 -23.81
CA ARG A 510 -37.77 7.54 -23.78
C ARG A 510 -36.60 8.39 -23.28
N LEU A 511 -36.54 9.66 -23.67
CA LEU A 511 -35.46 10.58 -23.28
C LEU A 511 -35.59 11.12 -21.86
N ARG A 512 -36.83 11.37 -21.39
CA ARG A 512 -37.12 12.19 -20.20
C ARG A 512 -38.15 11.61 -19.23
N GLY A 513 -38.83 10.54 -19.59
CA GLY A 513 -39.95 9.97 -18.81
C GLY A 513 -39.54 9.38 -17.47
N ASN A 514 -38.26 9.07 -17.28
CA ASN A 514 -37.69 8.60 -16.02
C ASN A 514 -37.01 9.72 -15.22
N ASP A 515 -37.05 10.97 -15.69
CA ASP A 515 -36.48 12.10 -14.97
C ASP A 515 -37.35 12.43 -13.75
N LEU A 516 -36.75 12.84 -12.64
CA LEU A 516 -37.46 13.17 -11.39
C LEU A 516 -38.45 14.34 -11.57
N GLU A 517 -38.19 15.20 -12.55
CA GLU A 517 -39.04 16.31 -12.95
C GLU A 517 -40.29 15.89 -13.74
N TRP A 518 -40.32 14.68 -14.29
CA TRP A 518 -41.46 14.16 -15.04
C TRP A 518 -42.59 13.75 -14.09
N GLN A 519 -43.29 14.74 -13.56
CA GLN A 519 -44.40 14.58 -12.60
C GLN A 519 -45.71 15.07 -13.20
N GLU A 520 -46.37 14.21 -13.96
CA GLU A 520 -47.63 14.57 -14.60
C GLU A 520 -48.74 14.85 -13.57
N GLY A 521 -49.38 16.03 -13.65
CA GLY A 521 -50.53 16.39 -12.80
C GLY A 521 -51.79 15.56 -13.10
N GLY A 522 -51.79 14.82 -14.21
CA GLY A 522 -52.70 13.73 -14.54
C GLY A 522 -52.08 12.89 -15.64
N GLU A 523 -52.26 11.57 -15.60
CA GLU A 523 -51.66 10.63 -16.57
C GLU A 523 -51.92 11.08 -18.02
N GLY A 524 -50.86 11.25 -18.80
CA GLY A 524 -50.93 11.68 -20.19
C GLY A 524 -51.04 13.19 -20.40
N SER A 525 -50.95 14.02 -19.35
CA SER A 525 -50.95 15.48 -19.48
C SER A 525 -49.87 16.00 -20.43
N MET A 526 -48.63 15.49 -20.33
CA MET A 526 -47.53 15.89 -21.21
C MET A 526 -47.78 15.45 -22.65
N ARG A 527 -48.45 14.30 -22.85
CA ARG A 527 -48.86 13.80 -24.17
C ARG A 527 -49.83 14.78 -24.86
N VAL A 528 -50.83 15.25 -24.13
CA VAL A 528 -51.83 16.22 -24.64
C VAL A 528 -51.18 17.57 -24.95
N GLN A 529 -50.33 18.08 -24.06
CA GLN A 529 -49.60 19.35 -24.28
C GLN A 529 -48.72 19.28 -25.53
N LEU A 530 -47.94 18.20 -25.68
CA LEU A 530 -47.05 18.00 -26.83
C LEU A 530 -47.84 17.89 -28.15
N ALA A 531 -48.92 17.11 -28.16
CA ALA A 531 -49.81 16.99 -29.31
C ALA A 531 -50.43 18.35 -29.72
N CYS A 532 -50.86 19.15 -28.75
CA CYS A 532 -51.40 20.48 -29.00
C CYS A 532 -50.35 21.42 -29.63
N LEU A 533 -49.13 21.44 -29.08
CA LEU A 533 -48.02 22.26 -29.59
C LEU A 533 -47.62 21.84 -31.01
N GLN A 534 -47.55 20.53 -31.28
CA GLN A 534 -47.23 20.00 -32.60
C GLN A 534 -48.32 20.31 -33.66
N ASN A 535 -49.59 20.32 -33.26
CA ASN A 535 -50.72 20.56 -34.16
C ASN A 535 -50.96 22.05 -34.45
N ASN A 536 -50.72 22.94 -33.47
CA ASN A 536 -51.11 24.35 -33.59
C ASN A 536 -49.91 25.31 -33.66
N TYR A 537 -48.72 24.89 -33.20
CA TYR A 537 -47.53 25.73 -33.09
C TYR A 537 -46.27 25.06 -33.67
N ARG A 538 -46.47 24.29 -34.74
CA ARG A 538 -45.43 23.48 -35.39
C ARG A 538 -44.18 24.27 -35.82
N THR A 539 -44.31 25.57 -36.09
CA THR A 539 -43.24 26.44 -36.57
C THR A 539 -42.43 27.11 -35.44
N LYS A 540 -42.87 27.03 -34.18
CA LYS A 540 -42.11 27.59 -33.05
C LYS A 540 -40.75 26.90 -32.92
N ALA A 541 -39.70 27.65 -32.58
CA ALA A 541 -38.35 27.11 -32.45
C ALA A 541 -38.28 26.04 -31.35
N ASP A 542 -38.97 26.28 -30.25
CA ASP A 542 -39.03 25.45 -29.06
C ASP A 542 -40.44 25.39 -28.47
N TRP A 543 -40.68 24.31 -27.72
CA TRP A 543 -41.96 23.98 -27.08
C TRP A 543 -41.73 23.80 -25.59
N ASN A 544 -42.56 24.43 -24.75
CA ASN A 544 -42.45 24.33 -23.30
C ASN A 544 -43.62 23.49 -22.79
N LEU A 545 -43.28 22.40 -22.10
CA LEU A 545 -44.24 21.50 -21.46
C LEU A 545 -44.16 21.69 -19.94
N GLU A 546 -45.31 21.63 -19.28
CA GLU A 546 -45.45 21.85 -17.85
C GLU A 546 -46.03 20.58 -17.20
N PRO A 547 -45.20 19.70 -16.63
CA PRO A 547 -45.63 18.38 -16.17
C PRO A 547 -46.73 18.44 -15.11
N TYR A 548 -46.68 19.42 -14.20
CA TYR A 548 -47.64 19.55 -13.10
C TYR A 548 -49.08 19.92 -13.53
N ARG A 549 -49.34 20.21 -14.83
CA ARG A 549 -50.69 20.53 -15.31
C ARG A 549 -51.58 19.30 -15.28
N ARG A 550 -52.86 19.51 -14.97
CA ARG A 550 -53.90 18.48 -15.05
C ARG A 550 -54.13 18.06 -16.50
N VAL A 551 -54.56 16.81 -16.69
CA VAL A 551 -55.03 16.34 -18.00
C VAL A 551 -56.36 17.01 -18.36
N VAL A 552 -56.49 17.46 -19.61
CA VAL A 552 -57.70 18.06 -20.18
C VAL A 552 -57.93 17.47 -21.58
N SER A 553 -59.10 17.71 -22.18
CA SER A 553 -59.33 17.33 -23.58
C SER A 553 -58.52 18.18 -24.56
N ASP A 554 -58.25 17.67 -25.76
CA ASP A 554 -57.51 18.39 -26.82
C ASP A 554 -58.09 19.78 -27.13
N ALA A 555 -59.42 19.91 -27.12
CA ALA A 555 -60.12 21.17 -27.34
C ALA A 555 -59.83 22.19 -26.22
N GLN A 556 -59.80 21.72 -24.97
CA GLN A 556 -59.47 22.55 -23.80
C GLN A 556 -57.99 22.95 -23.80
N ALA A 557 -57.08 22.02 -24.11
CA ALA A 557 -55.66 22.32 -24.23
C ALA A 557 -55.41 23.43 -25.26
N LYS A 558 -56.06 23.35 -26.43
CA LYS A 558 -55.96 24.40 -27.46
C LYS A 558 -56.51 25.75 -26.99
N ALA A 559 -57.66 25.76 -26.30
CA ALA A 559 -58.25 26.99 -25.76
C ALA A 559 -57.34 27.67 -24.72
N LEU A 560 -56.51 26.90 -24.02
CA LEU A 560 -55.56 27.36 -23.01
C LEU A 560 -54.13 27.56 -23.55
N GLY A 561 -53.96 27.66 -24.87
CA GLY A 561 -52.65 27.92 -25.48
C GLY A 561 -51.66 26.76 -25.38
N CYS A 562 -52.17 25.53 -25.25
CA CYS A 562 -51.44 24.27 -25.08
C CYS A 562 -50.76 24.03 -23.72
N ASN A 563 -50.94 24.92 -22.74
CA ASN A 563 -50.46 24.77 -21.35
C ASN A 563 -51.65 24.88 -20.37
N PRO A 564 -52.47 23.82 -20.22
CA PRO A 564 -53.79 23.86 -19.59
C PRO A 564 -53.84 23.95 -18.05
#